data_AF-E1QLE6-F1
#
_entry.id   AF-E1QLE6-F1
#
_cell.length_a   1.000
_cell.length_b   1.000
_cell.length_c   1.000
_cell.angle_alpha   90.00
_cell.angle_beta   90.00
_cell.angle_gamma   90.00
#
_symmetry.space_group_name_H-M   'P 1'
#
loop_
_entity.id
_entity.type
_entity.pdbx_description
1 polymer ?
#
loop_
_entity_poly.entity_id
_entity_poly.type
_entity_poly.pdbx_seq_one_letter_code
_entity_poly.pdbx_strand_id
1 'polypeptide(L)'
;MAEQSAVFQEIYDDYLRQVGALDLPALAGRLGGRMVGDELELAFFGQPHRLSGKGVRDPEGRRPIHSVSVILCKYAIIGGESQRGEIQWTPYKGFPDAAPFVPGFDDTVHKIIANAFADDAAGLAAAAAAFGGVDPGLGLGYDVARQFHALPKMPMLMLFNGAEDGFPAHCSVLFAQDATSYLDVECIAICGMVLAAWLREQGKKQR
;
A
#
# COMPACT_ATOMS: atom_id res chain seq x y z
N MET A 1 7.95 -18.34 -17.81
CA MET A 1 8.68 -17.39 -16.93
C MET A 1 9.36 -16.27 -17.71
N ALA A 2 10.13 -16.56 -18.77
CA ALA A 2 10.77 -15.52 -19.60
C ALA A 2 9.77 -14.59 -20.32
N GLU A 3 8.70 -15.13 -20.92
CA GLU A 3 7.69 -14.31 -21.62
C GLU A 3 6.88 -13.40 -20.70
N GLN A 4 6.46 -13.90 -19.53
CA GLN A 4 5.80 -13.07 -18.51
C GLN A 4 6.72 -11.96 -18.03
N SER A 5 8.00 -12.25 -17.81
CA SER A 5 8.99 -11.23 -17.42
C SER A 5 9.18 -10.15 -18.49
N ALA A 6 9.08 -10.49 -19.78
CA ALA A 6 9.17 -9.53 -20.88
C ALA A 6 7.95 -8.61 -20.90
N VAL A 7 6.74 -9.17 -20.79
CA VAL A 7 5.48 -8.40 -20.74
C VAL A 7 5.46 -7.44 -19.55
N PHE A 8 5.88 -7.89 -18.36
CA PHE A 8 5.96 -7.01 -17.18
C PHE A 8 6.95 -5.86 -17.37
N GLN A 9 8.06 -6.11 -18.07
CA GLN A 9 9.05 -5.08 -18.34
C GLN A 9 8.54 -4.07 -19.37
N GLU A 10 7.85 -4.50 -20.43
CA GLU A 10 7.21 -3.62 -21.41
C GLU A 10 6.17 -2.69 -20.78
N ILE A 11 5.30 -3.23 -19.90
CA ILE A 11 4.31 -2.44 -19.16
C ILE A 11 4.99 -1.40 -18.27
N TYR A 12 6.07 -1.80 -17.59
CA TYR A 12 6.81 -0.87 -16.74
C TYR A 12 7.49 0.25 -17.54
N ASP A 13 8.11 -0.08 -18.67
CA ASP A 13 8.74 0.90 -19.55
C ASP A 13 7.72 1.86 -20.17
N ASP A 14 6.51 1.37 -20.44
CA ASP A 14 5.38 2.21 -20.84
C ASP A 14 5.00 3.21 -19.74
N TYR A 15 4.87 2.76 -18.49
CA TYR A 15 4.59 3.65 -17.37
C TYR A 15 5.70 4.67 -17.13
N LEU A 16 6.97 4.29 -17.26
CA LEU A 16 8.08 5.24 -17.16
C LEU A 16 8.03 6.29 -18.26
N ARG A 17 7.66 5.91 -19.49
CA ARG A 17 7.47 6.86 -20.59
C ARG A 17 6.36 7.85 -20.29
N GLN A 18 5.23 7.38 -19.76
CA GLN A 18 4.13 8.25 -19.35
C GLN A 18 4.57 9.20 -18.23
N VAL A 19 5.24 8.69 -17.19
CA VAL A 19 5.80 9.50 -16.10
C VAL A 19 6.78 10.56 -16.62
N GLY A 20 7.63 10.20 -17.60
CA GLY A 20 8.57 11.13 -18.22
C GLY A 20 7.92 12.26 -19.03
N ALA A 21 6.64 12.12 -19.38
CA ALA A 21 5.86 13.15 -20.06
C ALA A 21 5.07 14.06 -19.10
N LEU A 22 5.06 13.77 -17.79
CA LEU A 22 4.35 14.54 -16.79
C LEU A 22 5.18 15.75 -16.29
N ASP A 23 4.48 16.82 -15.90
CA ASP A 23 5.06 17.90 -15.11
C ASP A 23 5.13 17.49 -13.62
N LEU A 24 6.19 16.75 -13.26
CA LEU A 24 6.40 16.26 -11.89
C LEU A 24 6.43 17.39 -10.84
N PRO A 25 7.08 18.55 -11.07
CA PRO A 25 6.99 19.69 -10.16
C PRO A 25 5.55 20.14 -9.88
N ALA A 26 4.69 20.22 -10.90
CA ALA A 26 3.29 20.60 -10.71
C ALA A 26 2.48 19.52 -9.96
N LEU A 27 2.84 18.24 -10.10
CA LEU A 27 2.19 17.13 -9.42
C LEU A 27 2.62 16.96 -7.96
N ALA A 28 3.85 17.35 -7.61
CA ALA A 28 4.46 17.04 -6.32
C ALA A 28 3.56 17.41 -5.13
N GLY A 29 3.09 18.66 -5.06
CA GLY A 29 2.21 19.11 -3.98
C GLY A 29 0.85 18.41 -3.95
N ARG A 30 0.24 18.16 -5.12
CA ARG A 30 -1.06 17.49 -5.25
C ARG A 30 -1.00 16.05 -4.73
N LEU A 31 0.08 15.35 -5.07
CA LEU A 31 0.34 13.96 -4.67
C LEU A 31 0.92 13.82 -3.25
N GLY A 32 1.09 14.94 -2.52
CA GLY A 32 1.70 14.93 -1.18
C GLY A 32 3.17 14.51 -1.18
N GLY A 33 3.85 14.67 -2.31
CA GLY A 33 5.28 14.48 -2.47
C GLY A 33 6.03 15.81 -2.52
N ARG A 34 7.31 15.72 -2.89
CA ARG A 34 8.20 16.88 -3.09
C ARG A 34 9.22 16.58 -4.17
N MET A 35 9.77 17.61 -4.81
CA MET A 35 10.89 17.44 -5.73
C MET A 35 12.20 17.27 -4.98
N VAL A 36 13.05 16.34 -5.43
CA VAL A 36 14.43 16.14 -5.00
C VAL A 36 15.31 16.11 -6.25
N GLY A 37 15.91 17.25 -6.59
CA GLY A 37 16.48 17.45 -7.92
C GLY A 37 15.38 17.34 -8.98
N ASP A 38 15.59 16.49 -9.98
CA ASP A 38 14.65 16.26 -11.09
C ASP A 38 13.67 15.10 -10.83
N GLU A 39 13.58 14.62 -9.59
CA GLU A 39 12.76 13.46 -9.23
C GLU A 39 11.66 13.81 -8.24
N LEU A 40 10.52 13.19 -8.41
CA LEU A 40 9.42 13.26 -7.47
C LEU A 40 9.66 12.25 -6.34
N GLU A 41 9.81 12.74 -5.11
CA GLU A 41 9.87 11.89 -3.93
C GLU A 41 8.47 11.68 -3.34
N LEU A 42 8.09 10.42 -3.17
CA LEU A 42 6.83 9.97 -2.60
C LEU A 42 7.09 8.94 -1.50
N ALA A 43 6.36 9.04 -0.40
CA ALA A 43 6.39 8.01 0.64
C ALA A 43 5.52 6.82 0.23
N PHE A 44 6.03 5.61 0.39
CA PHE A 44 5.26 4.38 0.29
C PHE A 44 5.39 3.61 1.60
N PHE A 45 4.29 3.50 2.37
CA PHE A 45 4.29 3.05 3.78
C PHE A 45 5.39 3.71 4.62
N GLY A 46 5.47 5.05 4.54
CA GLY A 46 6.45 5.86 5.28
C GLY A 46 7.88 5.85 4.71
N GLN A 47 8.20 4.98 3.75
CA GLN A 47 9.53 4.92 3.15
C GLN A 47 9.63 5.83 1.91
N PRO A 48 10.62 6.73 1.83
CA PRO A 48 10.76 7.64 0.70
C PRO A 48 11.27 6.92 -0.55
N HIS A 49 10.55 7.08 -1.65
CA HIS A 49 10.93 6.57 -2.97
C HIS A 49 11.04 7.72 -3.95
N ARG A 50 12.02 7.64 -4.86
CA ARG A 50 12.22 8.64 -5.91
C ARG A 50 11.73 8.11 -7.26
N LEU A 51 10.90 8.89 -7.92
CA LEU A 51 10.26 8.59 -9.19
C LEU A 51 10.68 9.61 -10.25
N SER A 52 11.08 9.12 -11.42
CA SER A 52 11.22 9.92 -12.64
C SER A 52 10.94 9.06 -13.87
N GLY A 53 10.92 9.67 -15.06
CA GLY A 53 10.82 8.92 -16.32
C GLY A 53 11.99 7.96 -16.58
N LYS A 54 13.05 8.00 -15.76
CA LYS A 54 14.19 7.07 -15.83
C LYS A 54 14.03 5.84 -14.94
N GLY A 55 13.08 5.84 -14.01
CA GLY A 55 12.86 4.74 -13.07
C GLY A 55 12.39 5.15 -11.68
N VAL A 56 12.23 4.14 -10.85
CA VAL A 56 11.90 4.25 -9.42
C VAL A 56 13.08 3.79 -8.58
N ARG A 57 13.38 4.52 -7.49
CA ARG A 57 14.41 4.16 -6.52
C ARG A 57 13.88 4.13 -5.08
N ASP A 58 14.32 3.12 -4.33
CA ASP A 58 14.13 2.98 -2.90
C ASP A 58 15.06 3.93 -2.10
N PRO A 59 14.97 3.98 -0.76
CA PRO A 59 15.85 4.81 0.06
C PRO A 59 17.35 4.51 -0.11
N GLU A 60 17.70 3.27 -0.46
CA GLU A 60 19.07 2.82 -0.72
C GLU A 60 19.53 3.06 -2.18
N GLY A 61 18.70 3.70 -3.01
CA GLY A 61 19.00 4.01 -4.40
C GLY A 61 18.86 2.84 -5.37
N ARG A 62 18.30 1.71 -4.93
CA ARG A 62 18.05 0.52 -5.76
C ARG A 62 16.65 0.58 -6.35
N ARG A 63 16.39 -0.20 -7.41
CA ARG A 63 15.02 -0.39 -7.91
C ARG A 63 14.23 -1.20 -6.87
N PRO A 64 13.08 -0.70 -6.37
CA PRO A 64 12.24 -1.48 -5.47
C PRO A 64 11.61 -2.66 -6.21
N ILE A 65 10.93 -3.55 -5.49
CA ILE A 65 10.19 -4.66 -6.12
C ILE A 65 9.22 -4.13 -7.17
N HIS A 66 8.96 -4.95 -8.19
CA HIS A 66 8.18 -4.55 -9.37
C HIS A 66 6.82 -3.92 -9.00
N SER A 67 6.09 -4.54 -8.07
CA SER A 67 4.80 -4.06 -7.58
C SER A 67 4.84 -2.64 -7.02
N VAL A 68 5.85 -2.30 -6.22
CA VAL A 68 6.02 -0.94 -5.66
C VAL A 68 6.33 0.06 -6.77
N SER A 69 7.15 -0.36 -7.75
CA SER A 69 7.47 0.48 -8.91
C SER A 69 6.21 0.79 -9.73
N VAL A 70 5.36 -0.21 -9.98
CA VAL A 70 4.08 -0.04 -10.70
C VAL A 70 3.13 0.88 -9.95
N ILE A 71 2.96 0.68 -8.63
CA ILE A 71 2.10 1.52 -7.79
C ILE A 71 2.53 2.99 -7.84
N LEU A 72 3.83 3.26 -7.68
CA LEU A 72 4.34 4.64 -7.69
C LEU A 72 4.15 5.32 -9.05
N CYS A 73 4.39 4.60 -10.15
CA CYS A 73 4.11 5.13 -11.48
C CYS A 73 2.62 5.41 -11.68
N LYS A 74 1.75 4.45 -11.34
CA LYS A 74 0.29 4.58 -11.49
C LYS A 74 -0.27 5.75 -10.67
N TYR A 75 0.22 5.93 -9.45
CA TYR A 75 -0.16 7.05 -8.61
C TYR A 75 0.16 8.40 -9.26
N ALA A 76 1.34 8.52 -9.86
CA ALA A 76 1.74 9.74 -10.57
C ALA A 76 0.95 9.96 -11.86
N ILE A 77 0.70 8.89 -12.64
CA ILE A 77 -0.04 8.93 -13.91
C ILE A 77 -1.50 9.31 -13.70
N ILE A 78 -2.16 8.71 -12.71
CA ILE A 78 -3.57 9.00 -12.40
C ILE A 78 -3.70 10.41 -11.83
N GLY A 79 -2.73 10.86 -11.02
CA GLY A 79 -2.63 12.27 -10.63
C GLY A 79 -3.81 12.74 -9.76
N GLY A 80 -4.39 11.82 -8.97
CA GLY A 80 -5.61 12.01 -8.20
C GLY A 80 -5.60 13.22 -7.26
N GLU A 81 -6.78 13.68 -6.88
CA GLU A 81 -6.97 14.81 -5.96
C GLU A 81 -7.62 14.35 -4.66
N SER A 82 -7.13 14.89 -3.54
CA SER A 82 -7.65 14.52 -2.22
C SER A 82 -9.03 15.08 -2.01
N GLN A 83 -9.95 14.20 -1.62
CA GLN A 83 -11.20 14.65 -1.06
C GLN A 83 -10.90 15.33 0.28
N ARG A 84 -11.54 16.47 0.51
CA ARG A 84 -11.48 17.19 1.79
C ARG A 84 -12.56 16.63 2.70
N GLY A 85 -12.21 16.23 3.92
CA GLY A 85 -13.17 15.79 4.93
C GLY A 85 -12.70 14.60 5.74
N GLU A 86 -13.62 14.02 6.49
CA GLU A 86 -13.40 12.79 7.25
C GLU A 86 -13.24 11.59 6.32
N ILE A 87 -12.30 10.71 6.64
CA ILE A 87 -12.04 9.50 5.86
C ILE A 87 -13.22 8.53 6.04
N GLN A 88 -13.88 8.19 4.94
CA GLN A 88 -14.83 7.10 4.89
C GLN A 88 -14.09 5.80 4.58
N TRP A 89 -14.18 4.82 5.47
CA TRP A 89 -13.50 3.53 5.30
C TRP A 89 -14.39 2.54 4.54
N THR A 90 -13.82 1.89 3.53
CA THR A 90 -14.48 0.83 2.76
C THR A 90 -13.61 -0.42 2.71
N PRO A 91 -14.18 -1.64 2.85
CA PRO A 91 -13.44 -2.86 2.59
C PRO A 91 -13.10 -2.97 1.10
N TYR A 92 -12.07 -3.74 0.74
CA TYR A 92 -11.67 -3.93 -0.66
C TYR A 92 -12.83 -4.34 -1.59
N LYS A 93 -13.68 -5.26 -1.13
CA LYS A 93 -14.88 -5.71 -1.86
C LYS A 93 -15.92 -4.61 -2.14
N GLY A 94 -15.78 -3.44 -1.50
CA GLY A 94 -16.66 -2.29 -1.68
C GLY A 94 -16.29 -1.42 -2.88
N PHE A 95 -15.15 -1.65 -3.54
CA PHE A 95 -14.79 -0.93 -4.75
C PHE A 95 -15.47 -1.52 -5.99
N PRO A 96 -15.85 -0.67 -6.97
CA PRO A 96 -16.26 -1.13 -8.30
C PRO A 96 -15.19 -2.05 -8.90
N ASP A 97 -15.63 -3.09 -9.61
CA ASP A 97 -14.76 -4.06 -10.30
C ASP A 97 -13.79 -4.86 -9.42
N ALA A 98 -13.89 -4.75 -8.08
CA ALA A 98 -13.07 -5.54 -7.15
C ALA A 98 -13.45 -7.03 -7.12
N ALA A 99 -14.69 -7.38 -7.50
CA ALA A 99 -15.29 -8.70 -7.31
C ALA A 99 -14.41 -9.88 -7.76
N PRO A 100 -13.74 -9.85 -8.93
CA PRO A 100 -12.86 -10.95 -9.37
C PRO A 100 -11.65 -11.18 -8.47
N PHE A 101 -11.20 -10.13 -7.76
CA PHE A 101 -9.98 -10.14 -6.96
C PHE A 101 -10.24 -10.37 -5.48
N VAL A 102 -11.50 -10.30 -5.01
CA VAL A 102 -11.85 -10.43 -3.58
C VAL A 102 -11.31 -11.71 -2.95
N PRO A 103 -11.46 -12.92 -3.54
CA PRO A 103 -10.92 -14.14 -2.93
C PRO A 103 -9.39 -14.09 -2.81
N GLY A 104 -8.71 -13.64 -3.87
CA GLY A 104 -7.26 -13.50 -3.89
C GLY A 104 -6.76 -12.47 -2.86
N PHE A 105 -7.47 -11.35 -2.70
CA PHE A 105 -7.15 -10.35 -1.68
C PHE A 105 -7.29 -10.92 -0.27
N ASP A 106 -8.37 -11.64 0.02
CA ASP A 106 -8.57 -12.27 1.33
C ASP A 106 -7.45 -13.27 1.66
N ASP A 107 -7.10 -14.13 0.69
CA ASP A 107 -6.06 -15.15 0.83
C ASP A 107 -4.65 -14.56 1.01
N THR A 108 -4.35 -13.46 0.32
CA THR A 108 -3.00 -12.89 0.28
C THR A 108 -2.78 -11.74 1.26
N VAL A 109 -3.84 -11.17 1.82
CA VAL A 109 -3.80 -10.05 2.75
C VAL A 109 -4.32 -10.45 4.12
N HIS A 110 -5.64 -10.67 4.24
CA HIS A 110 -6.28 -10.92 5.53
C HIS A 110 -5.74 -12.19 6.19
N LYS A 111 -5.77 -13.32 5.47
CA LYS A 111 -5.31 -14.60 6.02
C LYS A 111 -3.82 -14.62 6.30
N ILE A 112 -3.00 -13.95 5.48
CA ILE A 112 -1.55 -13.86 5.72
C ILE A 112 -1.25 -13.13 7.02
N ILE A 113 -1.89 -12.00 7.27
CA ILE A 113 -1.67 -11.24 8.51
C ILE A 113 -2.26 -12.02 9.70
N ALA A 114 -3.51 -12.50 9.58
CA ALA A 114 -4.19 -13.27 10.61
C ALA A 114 -3.34 -14.46 11.09
N ASN A 115 -2.86 -15.28 10.15
CA ASN A 115 -2.08 -16.47 10.47
C ASN A 115 -0.67 -16.17 10.99
N ALA A 116 -0.03 -15.09 10.49
CA ALA A 116 1.34 -14.76 10.91
C ALA A 116 1.40 -14.27 12.37
N PHE A 117 0.32 -13.63 12.84
CA PHE A 117 0.27 -12.93 14.12
C PHE A 117 -0.81 -13.45 15.07
N ALA A 118 -1.36 -14.64 14.81
CA ALA A 118 -2.53 -15.18 15.52
C ALA A 118 -2.43 -15.05 17.05
N ASP A 119 -1.27 -15.35 17.62
CA ASP A 119 -1.00 -15.29 19.05
C ASP A 119 -0.02 -14.14 19.43
N ASP A 120 0.18 -13.17 18.54
CA ASP A 120 1.27 -12.17 18.62
C ASP A 120 0.80 -10.77 18.19
N ALA A 121 -0.26 -10.28 18.83
CA ALA A 121 -0.79 -8.93 18.62
C ALA A 121 0.26 -7.84 18.90
N ALA A 122 1.12 -8.05 19.90
CA ALA A 122 2.20 -7.12 20.24
C ALA A 122 3.24 -7.03 19.10
N GLY A 123 3.67 -8.17 18.55
CA GLY A 123 4.57 -8.22 17.40
C GLY A 123 3.95 -7.59 16.16
N LEU A 124 2.63 -7.76 15.93
CA LEU A 124 1.93 -7.07 14.85
C LEU A 124 1.94 -5.55 15.04
N ALA A 125 1.65 -5.07 16.25
CA ALA A 125 1.67 -3.64 16.57
C ALA A 125 3.06 -3.03 16.36
N ALA A 126 4.12 -3.74 16.76
CA ALA A 126 5.51 -3.32 16.55
C ALA A 126 5.92 -3.34 15.07
N ALA A 127 5.55 -4.40 14.33
CA ALA A 127 5.78 -4.48 12.89
C ALA A 127 5.05 -3.36 12.13
N ALA A 128 3.80 -3.06 12.51
CA ALA A 128 3.03 -1.96 11.95
C ALA A 128 3.71 -0.60 12.17
N ALA A 129 4.19 -0.34 13.39
CA ALA A 129 4.89 0.90 13.72
C ALA A 129 6.16 1.10 12.86
N ALA A 130 6.88 0.02 12.56
CA ALA A 130 8.08 0.06 11.69
C ALA A 130 7.78 0.51 10.24
N PHE A 131 6.53 0.37 9.78
CA PHE A 131 6.08 0.82 8.45
C PHE A 131 5.14 2.03 8.53
N GLY A 132 5.30 2.87 9.55
CA GLY A 132 4.56 4.11 9.71
C GLY A 132 3.09 3.92 10.13
N GLY A 133 2.73 2.73 10.61
CA GLY A 133 1.43 2.47 11.19
C GLY A 133 1.26 3.21 12.51
N VAL A 134 0.20 4.01 12.61
CA VAL A 134 -0.12 4.81 13.82
C VAL A 134 -1.47 4.39 14.39
N ASP A 135 -1.72 4.76 15.65
CA ASP A 135 -3.05 4.63 16.24
C ASP A 135 -4.04 5.52 15.49
N PRO A 136 -5.17 4.98 14.98
CA PRO A 136 -6.14 5.77 14.22
C PRO A 136 -6.97 6.72 15.11
N GLY A 137 -6.93 6.60 16.44
CA GLY A 137 -7.69 7.44 17.36
C GLY A 137 -9.21 7.22 17.30
N LEU A 138 -9.66 6.11 16.72
CA LEU A 138 -11.07 5.82 16.45
C LEU A 138 -11.79 5.10 17.61
N GLY A 139 -11.09 4.75 18.69
CA GLY A 139 -11.68 4.08 19.86
C GLY A 139 -12.28 2.71 19.55
N LEU A 140 -11.72 1.98 18.58
CA LEU A 140 -12.24 0.68 18.13
C LEU A 140 -11.82 -0.44 19.08
N GLY A 141 -12.72 -1.39 19.34
CA GLY A 141 -12.47 -2.57 20.19
C GLY A 141 -11.74 -3.71 19.48
N TYR A 142 -10.57 -3.42 18.90
CA TYR A 142 -9.68 -4.44 18.30
C TYR A 142 -8.40 -4.57 19.11
N ASP A 143 -7.80 -5.76 19.13
CA ASP A 143 -6.48 -5.97 19.77
C ASP A 143 -5.41 -5.08 19.13
N VAL A 144 -5.46 -4.95 17.80
CA VAL A 144 -4.62 -4.02 17.04
C VAL A 144 -5.45 -3.29 15.99
N ALA A 145 -5.47 -1.96 16.10
CA ALA A 145 -5.95 -1.06 15.06
C ALA A 145 -4.82 -0.13 14.62
N ARG A 146 -4.48 -0.11 13.33
CA ARG A 146 -3.40 0.73 12.79
C ARG A 146 -3.80 1.39 11.48
N GLN A 147 -3.64 2.70 11.41
CA GLN A 147 -3.74 3.44 10.17
C GLN A 147 -2.37 3.60 9.53
N PHE A 148 -2.30 3.41 8.22
CA PHE A 148 -1.12 3.60 7.39
C PHE A 148 -1.43 4.60 6.28
N HIS A 149 -0.38 5.17 5.70
CA HIS A 149 -0.45 5.81 4.39
C HIS A 149 0.32 4.94 3.41
N ALA A 150 -0.41 4.15 2.60
CA ALA A 150 0.23 3.39 1.52
C ALA A 150 0.91 4.34 0.54
N LEU A 151 0.24 5.43 0.21
CA LEU A 151 0.78 6.60 -0.49
C LEU A 151 0.35 7.86 0.28
N PRO A 152 0.96 9.03 0.03
CA PRO A 152 0.73 10.21 0.88
C PRO A 152 -0.74 10.59 1.02
N LYS A 153 -1.53 10.40 -0.04
CA LYS A 153 -2.97 10.69 -0.06
C LYS A 153 -3.87 9.45 -0.03
N MET A 154 -3.32 8.26 0.20
CA MET A 154 -4.10 7.01 0.23
C MET A 154 -3.96 6.32 1.59
N PRO A 155 -4.79 6.71 2.58
CA PRO A 155 -4.77 6.07 3.88
C PRO A 155 -5.43 4.68 3.82
N MET A 156 -4.91 3.79 4.67
CA MET A 156 -5.38 2.42 4.87
C MET A 156 -5.56 2.16 6.36
N LEU A 157 -6.52 1.33 6.73
CA LEU A 157 -6.79 0.94 8.12
C LEU A 157 -6.74 -0.57 8.25
N MET A 158 -5.88 -1.08 9.12
CA MET A 158 -5.81 -2.47 9.50
C MET A 158 -6.47 -2.67 10.86
N LEU A 159 -7.36 -3.66 10.95
CA LEU A 159 -8.07 -4.06 12.15
C LEU A 159 -7.81 -5.55 12.39
N PHE A 160 -7.31 -5.91 13.56
CA PHE A 160 -6.89 -7.26 13.87
C PHE A 160 -7.33 -7.67 15.28
N ASN A 161 -7.82 -8.90 15.39
CA ASN A 161 -8.00 -9.62 16.64
C ASN A 161 -7.21 -10.92 16.59
N GLY A 162 -6.55 -11.24 17.70
CA GLY A 162 -5.85 -12.48 17.92
C GLY A 162 -6.79 -13.68 17.94
N ALA A 163 -6.21 -14.87 17.97
CA ALA A 163 -6.97 -16.08 18.20
C ALA A 163 -7.45 -16.12 19.65
N GLU A 164 -8.69 -16.55 19.85
CA GLU A 164 -9.28 -16.81 21.16
C GLU A 164 -9.84 -18.24 21.18
N ASP A 165 -10.18 -18.77 22.36
CA ASP A 165 -10.66 -20.15 22.50
C ASP A 165 -11.83 -20.46 21.55
N GLY A 166 -11.56 -21.29 20.52
CA GLY A 166 -12.53 -21.69 19.51
C GLY A 166 -12.74 -20.70 18.35
N PHE A 167 -12.02 -19.57 18.33
CA PHE A 167 -12.12 -18.53 17.32
C PHE A 167 -10.75 -18.22 16.71
N PRO A 168 -10.55 -18.43 15.38
CA PRO A 168 -9.28 -18.10 14.75
C PRO A 168 -9.06 -16.59 14.72
N ALA A 169 -7.79 -16.18 14.68
CA ALA A 169 -7.42 -14.78 14.48
C ALA A 169 -8.05 -14.23 13.19
N HIS A 170 -8.37 -12.95 13.21
CA HIS A 170 -9.04 -12.28 12.10
C HIS A 170 -8.40 -10.92 11.82
N CYS A 171 -8.13 -10.65 10.55
CA CYS A 171 -7.60 -9.37 10.08
C CYS A 171 -8.51 -8.80 9.00
N SER A 172 -8.78 -7.50 9.06
CA SER A 172 -9.44 -6.74 7.99
C SER A 172 -8.58 -5.55 7.60
N VAL A 173 -8.42 -5.34 6.29
CA VAL A 173 -7.78 -4.16 5.72
C VAL A 173 -8.81 -3.35 4.95
N LEU A 174 -8.98 -2.11 5.38
CA LEU A 174 -9.89 -1.11 4.81
C LEU A 174 -9.08 -0.02 4.13
N PHE A 175 -9.72 0.65 3.19
CA PHE A 175 -9.14 1.73 2.41
C PHE A 175 -10.05 2.96 2.50
N ALA A 176 -9.49 4.15 2.26
CA ALA A 176 -10.33 5.31 2.01
C ALA A 176 -11.24 5.06 0.79
N GLN A 177 -12.49 5.47 0.88
CA GLN A 177 -13.49 5.28 -0.17
C GLN A 177 -13.06 5.93 -1.50
N ASP A 178 -12.25 6.97 -1.45
CA ASP A 178 -11.72 7.68 -2.61
C ASP A 178 -10.40 7.10 -3.16
N ALA A 179 -9.93 5.94 -2.68
CA ALA A 179 -8.68 5.32 -3.13
C ALA A 179 -8.63 5.10 -4.65
N THR A 180 -9.77 4.84 -5.30
CA THR A 180 -9.86 4.69 -6.76
C THR A 180 -9.61 5.99 -7.54
N SER A 181 -9.60 7.14 -6.85
CA SER A 181 -9.15 8.41 -7.43
C SER A 181 -7.63 8.46 -7.60
N TYR A 182 -6.90 7.52 -7.02
CA TYR A 182 -5.43 7.48 -6.99
C TYR A 182 -4.82 6.25 -7.64
N LEU A 183 -5.50 5.11 -7.57
CA LEU A 183 -5.03 3.84 -8.09
C LEU A 183 -6.20 3.05 -8.68
N ASP A 184 -5.91 2.22 -9.69
CA ASP A 184 -6.85 1.20 -10.11
C ASP A 184 -7.03 0.11 -9.03
N VAL A 185 -8.11 -0.66 -9.13
CA VAL A 185 -8.52 -1.60 -8.08
C VAL A 185 -7.48 -2.70 -7.88
N GLU A 186 -6.78 -3.11 -8.94
CA GLU A 186 -5.66 -4.03 -8.88
C GLU A 186 -4.49 -3.46 -8.08
N CYS A 187 -4.09 -2.20 -8.32
CA CYS A 187 -3.03 -1.56 -7.54
C CYS A 187 -3.43 -1.35 -6.07
N ILE A 188 -4.71 -1.11 -5.78
CA ILE A 188 -5.23 -1.06 -4.40
C ILE A 188 -5.05 -2.42 -3.72
N ALA A 189 -5.39 -3.53 -4.39
CA ALA A 189 -5.16 -4.87 -3.87
C ALA A 189 -3.67 -5.12 -3.60
N ILE A 190 -2.81 -4.75 -4.54
CA ILE A 190 -1.35 -4.91 -4.42
C ILE A 190 -0.81 -4.11 -3.22
N CYS A 191 -1.37 -2.94 -2.88
CA CYS A 191 -0.98 -2.22 -1.66
C CYS A 191 -1.23 -3.05 -0.40
N GLY A 192 -2.38 -3.73 -0.31
CA GLY A 192 -2.67 -4.67 0.77
C GLY A 192 -1.72 -5.86 0.80
N MET A 193 -1.40 -6.43 -0.37
CA MET A 193 -0.47 -7.56 -0.48
C MET A 193 0.95 -7.19 -0.04
N VAL A 194 1.43 -6.01 -0.43
CA VAL A 194 2.75 -5.51 -0.03
C VAL A 194 2.79 -5.27 1.48
N LEU A 195 1.76 -4.64 2.05
CA LEU A 195 1.63 -4.47 3.50
C LEU A 195 1.71 -5.81 4.24
N ALA A 196 0.89 -6.79 3.84
CA ALA A 196 0.85 -8.11 4.47
C ALA A 196 2.22 -8.83 4.39
N ALA A 197 2.88 -8.77 3.23
CA ALA A 197 4.20 -9.36 3.05
C ALA A 197 5.26 -8.70 3.94
N TRP A 198 5.27 -7.37 4.01
CA TRP A 198 6.22 -6.59 4.81
C TRP A 198 6.01 -6.77 6.30
N LEU A 199 4.76 -6.74 6.78
CA LEU A 199 4.43 -7.02 8.18
C LEU A 199 4.92 -8.41 8.57
N ARG A 200 4.57 -9.45 7.79
CA ARG A 200 5.00 -10.82 8.06
C ARG A 200 6.52 -10.96 8.12
N GLU A 201 7.24 -10.34 7.18
CA GLU A 201 8.70 -10.39 7.17
C GLU A 201 9.32 -9.66 8.37
N GLN A 202 8.73 -8.54 8.77
CA GLN A 202 9.18 -7.78 9.93
C GLN A 202 8.87 -8.49 11.26
N GLY A 203 7.75 -9.21 11.35
CA GLY A 203 7.42 -10.05 12.50
C GLY A 203 8.40 -11.20 12.70
N LYS A 204 8.89 -11.82 11.60
CA LYS A 204 9.92 -12.87 11.68
C LYS A 204 11.25 -12.37 12.24
N LYS A 205 11.62 -11.10 12.01
CA LYS A 205 12.88 -10.53 12.51
C LYS A 205 12.85 -10.20 14.00
N GLN A 206 11.66 -10.16 14.60
CA GLN A 206 11.45 -9.83 16.02
C GLN A 206 11.34 -11.07 16.91
N ARG A 207 11.32 -12.26 16.31
CA ARG A 207 11.33 -13.57 16.99
C ARG A 207 12.75 -14.13 17.03
#